data_AF-A0AAV9GED3-F1
#
_entry.id   AF-A0AAV9GED3-F1
#
_cell.length_a   1.000
_cell.length_b   1.000
_cell.length_c   1.000
_cell.angle_alpha   90.00
_cell.angle_beta   90.00
_cell.angle_gamma   90.00
#
_symmetry.space_group_name_H-M   'P 1'
#
loop_
_entity.id
_entity.type
_entity.pdbx_description
1 polymer ?
#
loop_
_entity_poly.entity_id
_entity_poly.type
_entity_poly.pdbx_seq_one_letter_code
_entity_poly.pdbx_strand_id
1 'polypeptide(L)'
;MGHTSSKPNPVHLPPSLTTHPLPRRFSATHKTSLTRITALLSDPDNPSGPSYAVSWPAGWYGNMILHGGPTKDDEPLATAKFGGKLGCDFYITLPSLPESAQQQERTEILRYEGRLRSEKWWFAMQIGSSVERFEWRRSHGDAVKEVEGGSGWGWKLVRVVGEGEEVVAVWADAGLSLSRMGAFEYRGSGATGELGLLWGVMAVVTCMCVWQMRQQRNTTAAIVS
;
A
#
# COMPACT_ATOMS: atom_id res chain seq x y z
N MET A 1 39.90 -6.87 20.61
CA MET A 1 39.68 -5.67 19.76
C MET A 1 39.04 -6.12 18.46
N GLY A 2 37.92 -5.51 18.06
CA GLY A 2 37.31 -5.74 16.74
C GLY A 2 35.78 -5.84 16.75
N HIS A 3 35.07 -4.83 17.26
CA HIS A 3 33.65 -4.65 16.90
C HIS A 3 33.62 -4.07 15.48
N THR A 4 33.51 -4.92 14.45
CA THR A 4 33.19 -4.44 13.11
C THR A 4 31.75 -4.00 13.09
N SER A 5 31.54 -2.69 13.23
CA SER A 5 30.28 -2.03 12.91
C SER A 5 29.98 -2.28 11.43
N SER A 6 28.98 -3.13 11.16
CA SER A 6 28.45 -3.31 9.80
C SER A 6 27.87 -1.97 9.36
N LYS A 7 28.51 -1.32 8.39
CA LYS A 7 27.96 -0.13 7.74
C LYS A 7 26.61 -0.52 7.12
N PRO A 8 25.55 0.30 7.26
CA PRO A 8 24.30 0.03 6.57
C PRO A 8 24.56 0.00 5.06
N ASN A 9 24.20 -1.10 4.41
CA ASN A 9 24.30 -1.24 2.96
C ASN A 9 23.41 -0.18 2.28
N PRO A 10 23.90 0.50 1.22
CA PRO A 10 23.13 1.52 0.54
C PRO A 10 21.90 0.91 -0.14
N VAL A 11 20.72 1.44 0.15
CA VAL A 11 19.46 1.07 -0.50
C VAL A 11 19.48 1.58 -1.94
N HIS A 12 19.40 0.69 -2.95
CA HIS A 12 19.24 1.14 -4.34
C HIS A 12 17.77 1.27 -4.68
N LEU A 13 17.28 2.50 -4.57
CA LEU A 13 15.91 2.83 -4.92
C LEU A 13 15.77 2.95 -6.44
N PRO A 14 14.62 2.55 -7.02
CA PRO A 14 14.25 2.87 -8.39
C PRO A 14 14.44 4.38 -8.64
N PRO A 15 15.01 4.80 -9.78
CA PRO A 15 15.22 6.21 -10.09
C PRO A 15 13.92 7.02 -9.99
N SER A 16 12.79 6.42 -10.37
CA SER A 16 11.45 6.98 -10.23
C SER A 16 11.15 7.42 -8.79
N LEU A 17 11.41 6.59 -7.77
CA LEU A 17 11.17 6.93 -6.35
C LEU A 17 12.09 8.02 -5.80
N THR A 18 13.27 8.23 -6.42
CA THR A 18 14.21 9.28 -6.01
C THR A 18 13.95 10.62 -6.68
N THR A 19 13.48 10.60 -7.93
CA THR A 19 13.20 11.79 -8.73
C THR A 19 11.79 12.31 -8.51
N HIS A 20 10.85 11.41 -8.28
CA HIS A 20 9.44 11.67 -8.04
C HIS A 20 9.03 10.83 -6.82
N PRO A 21 9.13 11.37 -5.60
CA PRO A 21 8.69 10.65 -4.42
C PRO A 21 7.16 10.46 -4.42
N LEU A 22 6.67 9.49 -3.64
CA LEU A 22 5.23 9.33 -3.45
C LEU A 22 4.65 10.61 -2.81
N PRO A 23 3.53 11.14 -3.33
CA PRO A 23 2.92 12.33 -2.78
C PRO A 23 2.42 12.07 -1.37
N ARG A 24 2.33 13.13 -0.55
CA ARG A 24 1.87 13.02 0.85
C ARG A 24 0.42 12.49 0.94
N ARG A 25 -0.36 12.76 -0.10
CA ARG A 25 -1.72 12.27 -0.28
C ARG A 25 -1.98 11.99 -1.75
N PHE A 26 -2.90 11.09 -2.05
CA PHE A 26 -3.36 10.86 -3.42
C PHE A 26 -4.83 10.48 -3.44
N SER A 27 -5.49 10.82 -4.54
CA SER A 27 -6.80 10.27 -4.87
C SER A 27 -6.63 9.08 -5.81
N ALA A 28 -7.41 8.03 -5.59
CA ALA A 28 -7.43 6.85 -6.42
C ALA A 28 -8.72 6.83 -7.24
N THR A 29 -8.57 6.73 -8.56
CA THR A 29 -9.69 6.54 -9.49
C THR A 29 -9.48 5.27 -10.27
N HIS A 30 -10.53 4.53 -10.55
CA HIS A 30 -10.41 3.36 -11.42
C HIS A 30 -10.74 3.75 -12.85
N LYS A 31 -9.98 3.17 -13.78
CA LYS A 31 -10.31 3.12 -15.19
C LYS A 31 -10.53 1.65 -15.53
N THR A 32 -11.78 1.28 -15.78
CA THR A 32 -12.13 -0.04 -16.28
C THR A 32 -12.00 -0.04 -17.80
N SER A 33 -11.20 -0.95 -18.33
CA SER A 33 -11.36 -1.45 -19.69
C SER A 33 -11.88 -2.88 -19.61
N LEU A 34 -12.52 -3.37 -20.69
CA LEU A 34 -13.19 -4.67 -20.76
C LEU A 34 -12.38 -5.88 -20.22
N THR A 35 -11.06 -5.78 -20.11
CA THR A 35 -10.19 -6.88 -19.65
C THR A 35 -9.15 -6.51 -18.60
N ARG A 36 -8.97 -5.22 -18.29
CA ARG A 36 -7.89 -4.76 -17.40
C ARG A 36 -8.38 -3.67 -16.47
N ILE A 37 -8.05 -3.86 -15.20
CA ILE A 37 -8.38 -2.93 -14.14
C ILE A 37 -7.12 -2.17 -13.78
N THR A 38 -7.21 -0.85 -13.82
CA THR A 38 -6.14 0.05 -13.43
C THR A 38 -6.70 1.11 -12.50
N ALA A 39 -6.03 1.31 -11.36
CA ALA A 39 -6.23 2.48 -10.52
C ALA A 39 -5.18 3.52 -10.88
N LEU A 40 -5.62 4.76 -11.08
CA LEU A 40 -4.78 5.92 -11.30
C LEU A 40 -4.68 6.68 -9.98
N LEU A 41 -3.46 6.91 -9.51
CA LEU A 41 -3.17 7.64 -8.28
C LEU A 41 -2.73 9.06 -8.66
N SER A 42 -3.54 10.05 -8.31
CA SER A 42 -3.30 11.45 -8.64
C SER A 42 -3.00 12.25 -7.38
N ASP A 43 -1.96 13.07 -7.45
CA ASP A 43 -1.63 14.06 -6.43
C ASP A 43 -2.62 15.24 -6.52
N PRO A 44 -3.48 15.45 -5.50
CA PRO A 44 -4.39 16.59 -5.51
C PRO A 44 -3.68 17.95 -5.41
N ASP A 45 -2.45 17.97 -4.88
CA ASP A 45 -1.66 19.20 -4.71
C ASP A 45 -0.89 19.57 -5.99
N ASN A 46 -0.79 18.63 -6.94
CA ASN A 46 -0.19 18.85 -8.26
C ASN A 46 -1.08 18.25 -9.37
N PRO A 47 -2.10 18.99 -9.84
CA PRO A 47 -3.13 18.48 -10.76
C PRO A 47 -2.65 18.39 -12.22
N SER A 48 -1.41 17.98 -12.47
CA SER A 48 -0.84 17.74 -13.80
C SER A 48 -1.27 16.39 -14.41
N GLY A 49 -1.96 15.56 -13.65
CA GLY A 49 -2.46 14.25 -14.05
C GLY A 49 -2.17 13.18 -12.99
N PRO A 50 -2.44 11.91 -13.28
CA PRO A 50 -2.00 10.81 -12.41
C PRO A 50 -0.48 10.78 -12.31
N SER A 51 0.04 10.50 -11.13
CA SER A 51 1.47 10.35 -10.87
C SER A 51 1.90 8.89 -10.91
N TYR A 52 1.00 7.98 -10.51
CA TYR A 52 1.26 6.53 -10.45
C TYR A 52 0.05 5.74 -10.95
N ALA A 53 0.30 4.48 -11.31
CA ALA A 53 -0.74 3.52 -11.65
C ALA A 53 -0.59 2.24 -10.83
N VAL A 54 -1.72 1.64 -10.48
CA VAL A 54 -1.80 0.27 -9.94
C VAL A 54 -2.57 -0.57 -10.93
N SER A 55 -2.01 -1.70 -11.36
CA SER A 55 -2.64 -2.59 -12.32
C SER A 55 -2.92 -3.98 -11.75
N TRP A 56 -3.99 -4.59 -12.24
CA TRP A 56 -4.34 -5.99 -11.98
C TRP A 56 -4.46 -6.74 -13.31
N PRO A 57 -3.35 -7.29 -13.85
CA PRO A 57 -3.33 -7.87 -15.19
C PRO A 57 -4.30 -9.05 -15.39
N ALA A 58 -4.59 -9.80 -14.32
CA ALA A 58 -5.54 -10.92 -14.30
C ALA A 58 -6.81 -10.60 -13.49
N GLY A 59 -7.17 -9.32 -13.36
CA GLY A 59 -8.34 -8.87 -12.61
C GLY A 59 -8.18 -9.04 -11.10
N TRP A 60 -9.29 -8.95 -10.34
CA TRP A 60 -9.25 -8.86 -8.88
C TRP A 60 -8.65 -10.07 -8.17
N TYR A 61 -8.60 -11.24 -8.80
CA TYR A 61 -8.00 -12.46 -8.23
C TYR A 61 -6.53 -12.63 -8.63
N GLY A 62 -6.01 -11.73 -9.47
CA GLY A 62 -4.64 -11.74 -9.94
C GLY A 62 -3.66 -10.97 -9.06
N ASN A 63 -2.41 -10.95 -9.52
CA ASN A 63 -1.36 -10.12 -8.93
C ASN A 63 -1.69 -8.64 -9.12
N MET A 64 -1.21 -7.82 -8.18
CA MET A 64 -1.26 -6.38 -8.24
C MET A 64 0.15 -5.82 -8.47
N ILE A 65 0.28 -4.80 -9.30
CA ILE A 65 1.56 -4.13 -9.59
C ILE A 65 1.38 -2.63 -9.39
N LEU A 66 2.23 -2.02 -8.57
CA LEU A 66 2.38 -0.56 -8.48
C LEU A 66 3.48 -0.14 -9.47
N HIS A 67 3.18 0.84 -10.33
CA HIS A 67 4.08 1.37 -11.34
C HIS A 67 4.61 2.75 -10.94
N GLY A 68 5.86 3.05 -11.30
CA GLY A 68 6.56 4.31 -11.02
C GLY A 68 6.16 5.48 -11.91
N GLY A 69 5.04 5.34 -12.61
CA GLY A 69 4.44 6.34 -13.48
C GLY A 69 2.96 6.04 -13.73
N PRO A 70 2.27 6.88 -14.51
CA PRO A 70 0.81 6.82 -14.68
C PRO A 70 0.32 5.68 -15.58
N THR A 71 1.21 4.85 -16.11
CA THR A 71 0.88 3.77 -17.05
C THR A 71 1.40 2.42 -16.58
N LYS A 72 0.84 1.35 -17.16
CA LYS A 72 1.29 -0.03 -16.90
C LYS A 72 2.67 -0.35 -17.50
N ASP A 73 3.15 0.51 -18.39
CA ASP A 73 4.42 0.31 -19.10
C ASP A 73 5.58 1.00 -18.36
N ASP A 74 5.28 1.79 -17.33
CA ASP A 74 6.25 2.37 -16.40
C ASP A 74 6.84 1.30 -15.46
N GLU A 75 8.08 1.54 -15.02
CA GLU A 75 8.86 0.62 -14.17
C GLU A 75 8.06 0.17 -12.94
N PRO A 76 7.97 -1.14 -12.66
CA PRO A 76 7.26 -1.64 -11.49
C PRO A 76 8.02 -1.27 -10.22
N LEU A 77 7.34 -0.60 -9.29
CA LEU A 77 7.86 -0.27 -7.97
C LEU A 77 7.62 -1.40 -6.98
N ALA A 78 6.52 -2.11 -7.08
CA ALA A 78 6.22 -3.22 -6.18
C ALA A 78 5.20 -4.16 -6.81
N THR A 79 5.28 -5.44 -6.45
CA THR A 79 4.31 -6.45 -6.86
C THR A 79 3.74 -7.15 -5.64
N ALA A 80 2.42 -7.29 -5.58
CA ALA A 80 1.74 -8.10 -4.57
C ALA A 80 1.13 -9.35 -5.21
N LYS A 81 1.44 -10.51 -4.65
CA LYS A 81 0.92 -11.82 -5.06
C LYS A 81 0.07 -12.40 -3.95
N PHE A 82 -1.11 -12.91 -4.30
CA PHE A 82 -1.99 -13.55 -3.33
C PHE A 82 -1.38 -14.88 -2.85
N GLY A 83 -1.45 -15.14 -1.54
CA GLY A 83 -0.74 -16.24 -0.88
C GLY A 83 -1.33 -17.64 -1.06
N GLY A 84 -2.35 -17.80 -1.90
CA GLY A 84 -2.89 -19.10 -2.30
C GLY A 84 -4.12 -19.58 -1.51
N LYS A 85 -4.53 -20.83 -1.74
CA LYS A 85 -5.90 -21.36 -1.57
C LYS A 85 -6.45 -21.44 -0.13
N LEU A 86 -5.65 -21.19 0.91
CA LEU A 86 -6.04 -21.34 2.32
C LEU A 86 -5.81 -20.08 3.18
N GLY A 87 -5.25 -19.01 2.61
CA GLY A 87 -4.94 -17.78 3.32
C GLY A 87 -5.46 -16.56 2.57
N CYS A 88 -5.63 -15.43 3.27
CA CYS A 88 -5.93 -14.13 2.67
C CYS A 88 -4.67 -13.25 2.55
N ASP A 89 -3.48 -13.81 2.81
CA ASP A 89 -2.22 -13.07 2.87
C ASP A 89 -1.76 -12.63 1.46
N PHE A 90 -0.94 -11.57 1.41
CA PHE A 90 -0.22 -11.15 0.20
C PHE A 90 1.29 -11.18 0.44
N TYR A 91 2.01 -11.71 -0.54
CA TYR A 91 3.47 -11.60 -0.64
C TYR A 91 3.82 -10.38 -1.48
N ILE A 92 4.54 -9.42 -0.89
CA ILE A 92 4.86 -8.14 -1.49
C ILE A 92 6.35 -8.08 -1.79
N THR A 93 6.69 -8.05 -3.07
CA THR A 93 8.06 -7.80 -3.54
C THR A 93 8.29 -6.30 -3.64
N LEU A 94 9.27 -5.79 -2.91
CA LEU A 94 9.72 -4.39 -2.92
C LEU A 94 11.04 -4.25 -3.72
N PRO A 95 11.42 -3.01 -4.12
CA PRO A 95 12.70 -2.77 -4.77
C PRO A 95 13.88 -3.22 -3.90
N SER A 96 14.89 -3.82 -4.53
CA SER A 96 15.97 -4.55 -3.85
C SER A 96 17.10 -3.66 -3.34
N LEU A 97 17.81 -4.15 -2.31
CA LEU A 97 19.11 -3.64 -1.87
C LEU A 97 20.24 -4.31 -2.70
N PRO A 98 21.27 -3.59 -3.18
CA PRO A 98 22.56 -4.21 -3.54
C PRO A 98 23.25 -4.56 -2.21
N GLU A 99 23.92 -5.69 -1.99
CA GLU A 99 24.94 -6.30 -2.83
C GLU A 99 25.34 -7.63 -2.18
N SER A 100 25.26 -8.74 -2.92
CA SER A 100 26.17 -9.90 -2.86
C SER A 100 25.65 -11.01 -3.78
N ALA A 101 25.92 -10.91 -5.09
CA ALA A 101 25.74 -11.97 -6.11
C ALA A 101 24.36 -12.68 -6.23
N GLN A 102 23.40 -12.35 -5.38
CA GLN A 102 22.04 -12.85 -5.31
C GLN A 102 21.18 -11.60 -5.13
N GLN A 103 20.50 -11.17 -6.20
CA GLN A 103 19.42 -10.20 -6.12
C GLN A 103 18.33 -10.79 -5.23
N GLN A 104 18.45 -10.65 -3.91
CA GLN A 104 17.43 -11.11 -2.98
C GLN A 104 16.32 -10.08 -2.99
N GLU A 105 15.33 -10.30 -3.86
CA GLU A 105 14.05 -9.58 -3.82
C GLU A 105 13.54 -9.53 -2.38
N ARG A 106 13.40 -8.32 -1.82
CA ARG A 106 12.85 -8.16 -0.48
C ARG A 106 11.36 -8.45 -0.53
N THR A 107 10.99 -9.63 -0.04
CA THR A 107 9.60 -10.07 0.05
C THR A 107 9.09 -9.86 1.46
N GLU A 108 8.13 -8.96 1.61
CA GLU A 108 7.37 -8.75 2.84
C GLU A 108 6.02 -9.46 2.76
N ILE A 109 5.37 -9.69 3.91
CA ILE A 109 4.07 -10.37 3.95
C ILE A 109 3.04 -9.44 4.59
N LEU A 110 1.98 -9.14 3.84
CA LEU A 110 0.75 -8.58 4.39
C LEU A 110 -0.13 -9.74 4.83
N ARG A 111 -0.31 -9.85 6.14
CA ARG A 111 -1.06 -10.92 6.78
C ARG A 111 -2.48 -10.50 7.07
N TYR A 112 -3.41 -11.42 6.88
CA TYR A 112 -4.80 -11.27 7.26
C TYR A 112 -5.07 -11.93 8.61
N GLU A 113 -5.74 -11.22 9.50
CA GLU A 113 -6.33 -11.76 10.71
C GLU A 113 -7.80 -11.37 10.78
N GLY A 114 -8.67 -12.33 10.44
CA GLY A 114 -10.12 -12.18 10.51
C GLY A 114 -10.72 -13.00 11.64
N ARG A 115 -11.50 -12.35 12.52
CA ARG A 115 -12.48 -13.00 13.40
C ARG A 115 -13.87 -12.47 13.04
N LEU A 116 -14.94 -13.16 13.47
CA LEU A 116 -16.35 -12.85 13.11
C LEU A 116 -16.73 -11.35 13.13
N ARG A 117 -16.08 -10.51 13.95
CA ARG A 117 -16.36 -9.07 14.08
C ARG A 117 -15.12 -8.16 14.00
N SER A 118 -13.95 -8.72 13.69
CA SER A 118 -12.71 -7.94 13.64
C SER A 118 -11.93 -8.33 12.40
N GLU A 119 -11.73 -7.34 11.52
CA GLU A 119 -10.90 -7.47 10.33
C GLU A 119 -9.63 -6.66 10.54
N LYS A 120 -8.50 -7.36 10.55
CA LYS A 120 -7.18 -6.76 10.71
C LYS A 120 -6.26 -7.26 9.61
N TRP A 121 -5.53 -6.32 9.02
CA TRP A 121 -4.47 -6.60 8.08
C TRP A 121 -3.18 -6.02 8.62
N TRP A 122 -2.08 -6.76 8.58
CA TRP A 122 -0.85 -6.27 9.18
C TRP A 122 0.40 -6.74 8.45
N PHE A 123 1.44 -5.93 8.52
CA PHE A 123 2.78 -6.30 8.07
C PHE A 123 3.80 -5.87 9.12
N ALA A 124 4.99 -6.44 9.05
CA ALA A 124 6.14 -5.98 9.83
C ALA A 124 7.25 -5.58 8.88
N MET A 125 8.01 -4.55 9.24
CA MET A 125 9.08 -4.03 8.39
C MET A 125 10.23 -3.53 9.26
N GLN A 126 11.47 -3.74 8.80
CA GLN A 126 12.64 -3.09 9.39
C GLN A 126 12.55 -1.57 9.23
N ILE A 127 12.53 -0.85 10.36
CA ILE A 127 12.58 0.62 10.48
C ILE A 127 13.80 0.96 11.35
N GLY A 128 14.80 1.63 10.77
CA GLY A 128 16.07 1.85 11.44
C GLY A 128 16.69 0.52 11.90
N SER A 129 16.92 0.37 13.21
CA SER A 129 17.51 -0.82 13.83
C SER A 129 16.50 -1.85 14.35
N SER A 130 15.19 -1.57 14.32
CA SER A 130 14.15 -2.47 14.83
C SER A 130 13.16 -2.93 13.75
N VAL A 131 12.62 -4.13 13.92
CA VAL A 131 11.44 -4.57 13.16
C VAL A 131 10.20 -4.05 13.88
N GLU A 132 9.38 -3.30 13.15
CA GLU A 132 8.16 -2.70 13.68
C GLU A 132 6.92 -3.24 12.98
N ARG A 133 5.79 -3.20 13.69
CA ARG A 133 4.51 -3.74 13.22
C ARG A 133 3.56 -2.61 12.81
N PHE A 134 2.88 -2.82 11.69
CA PHE A 134 1.90 -1.89 11.15
C PHE A 134 0.57 -2.62 10.91
N GLU A 135 -0.54 -2.04 11.36
CA GLU A 135 -1.86 -2.64 11.29
C GLU A 135 -2.87 -1.72 10.59
N TRP A 136 -3.39 -2.19 9.46
CA TRP A 136 -4.60 -1.64 8.86
C TRP A 136 -5.81 -2.07 9.68
N ARG A 137 -6.48 -1.08 10.26
CA ARG A 137 -7.69 -1.25 11.07
C ARG A 137 -8.85 -0.50 10.45
N ARG A 138 -10.01 -1.13 10.40
CA ARG A 138 -11.25 -0.50 9.97
C ARG A 138 -11.54 0.72 10.83
N SER A 139 -11.89 1.84 10.21
CA SER A 139 -12.15 3.09 10.92
C SER A 139 -13.40 3.78 10.37
N HIS A 140 -14.11 4.46 11.27
CA HIS A 140 -15.23 5.35 10.97
C HIS A 140 -15.10 6.59 11.85
N GLY A 141 -15.44 7.78 11.34
CA GLY A 141 -15.35 9.03 12.11
C GLY A 141 -14.19 9.93 11.70
N ASP A 142 -13.78 10.83 12.60
CA ASP A 142 -13.06 12.07 12.26
C ASP A 142 -11.74 11.83 11.53
N ALA A 143 -10.96 10.83 11.96
CA ALA A 143 -9.71 10.45 11.31
C ALA A 143 -9.83 10.10 9.81
N VAL A 144 -11.02 9.68 9.35
CA VAL A 144 -11.29 9.36 7.93
C VAL A 144 -12.14 10.43 7.25
N LYS A 145 -12.95 11.18 8.00
CA LYS A 145 -13.72 12.32 7.49
C LYS A 145 -12.84 13.50 7.08
N GLU A 146 -11.69 13.66 7.74
CA GLU A 146 -10.73 14.71 7.40
C GLU A 146 -10.03 14.48 6.07
N VAL A 147 -10.06 13.25 5.53
CA VAL A 147 -9.49 12.97 4.21
C VAL A 147 -10.45 13.50 3.14
N GLU A 148 -9.95 14.44 2.35
CA GLU A 148 -10.72 15.11 1.31
C GLU A 148 -11.34 14.11 0.31
N GLY A 149 -12.64 14.25 0.07
CA GLY A 149 -13.39 13.37 -0.84
C GLY A 149 -13.78 12.00 -0.26
N GLY A 150 -13.47 11.74 1.01
CA GLY A 150 -13.83 10.52 1.74
C GLY A 150 -15.30 10.44 2.15
N SER A 151 -15.80 9.21 2.29
CA SER A 151 -17.16 8.89 2.75
C SER A 151 -17.34 8.95 4.28
N GLY A 152 -16.26 9.17 5.03
CA GLY A 152 -16.21 9.00 6.48
C GLY A 152 -16.02 7.53 6.94
N TRP A 153 -15.90 6.60 5.98
CA TRP A 153 -15.54 5.20 6.19
C TRP A 153 -14.21 4.87 5.52
N GLY A 154 -13.43 3.98 6.13
CA GLY A 154 -12.19 3.52 5.52
C GLY A 154 -11.30 2.76 6.50
N TRP A 155 -10.00 3.00 6.37
CA TRP A 155 -8.95 2.29 7.07
C TRP A 155 -7.90 3.25 7.61
N LYS A 156 -7.35 2.95 8.77
CA LYS A 156 -6.16 3.61 9.30
C LYS A 156 -5.03 2.61 9.41
N LEU A 157 -3.82 3.02 9.03
CA LEU A 157 -2.60 2.27 9.26
C LEU A 157 -2.01 2.73 10.59
N VAL A 158 -1.92 1.81 11.53
CA VAL A 158 -1.42 2.06 12.88
C VAL A 158 -0.04 1.45 13.03
N ARG A 159 0.96 2.27 13.37
CA ARG A 159 2.27 1.83 13.83
C ARG A 159 2.15 1.41 15.29
N VAL A 160 2.56 0.18 15.60
CA VAL A 160 2.46 -0.41 16.95
C VAL A 160 3.88 -0.61 17.50
N VAL A 161 4.23 0.16 18.53
CA VAL A 161 5.57 0.13 19.16
C VAL A 161 5.41 0.09 20.68
N GLY A 162 5.78 -1.04 21.29
CA GLY A 162 5.56 -1.27 22.72
C GLY A 162 4.06 -1.21 23.06
N GLU A 163 3.70 -0.35 24.02
CA GLU A 163 2.30 -0.08 24.39
C GLU A 163 1.70 1.12 23.63
N GLY A 164 2.50 1.79 22.80
CA GLY A 164 2.09 2.97 22.04
C GLY A 164 1.54 2.64 20.65
N GLU A 165 0.63 3.49 20.18
CA GLU A 165 0.04 3.42 18.85
C GLU A 165 0.04 4.79 18.18
N GLU A 166 0.40 4.83 16.90
CA GLU A 166 0.40 6.04 16.08
C GLU A 166 -0.32 5.78 14.75
N VAL A 167 -1.20 6.69 14.32
CA VAL A 167 -1.78 6.64 12.97
C VAL A 167 -0.79 7.23 11.98
N VAL A 168 -0.28 6.39 11.10
CA VAL A 168 0.78 6.74 10.14
C VAL A 168 0.30 6.85 8.69
N ALA A 169 -0.90 6.33 8.41
CA ALA A 169 -1.61 6.59 7.15
C ALA A 169 -3.11 6.36 7.31
N VAL A 170 -3.89 6.90 6.38
CA VAL A 170 -5.34 6.72 6.29
C VAL A 170 -5.72 6.46 4.84
N TRP A 171 -6.66 5.55 4.64
CA TRP A 171 -7.42 5.40 3.41
C TRP A 171 -8.89 5.72 3.69
N ALA A 172 -9.45 6.68 2.99
CA ALA A 172 -10.87 6.97 3.01
C ALA A 172 -11.52 6.42 1.74
N ASP A 173 -12.55 5.61 1.91
CA ASP A 173 -13.34 5.12 0.78
C ASP A 173 -14.06 6.28 0.12
N ALA A 174 -14.16 6.26 -1.20
CA ALA A 174 -14.99 7.21 -1.91
C ALA A 174 -16.45 7.09 -1.45
N GLY A 175 -17.15 8.22 -1.40
CA GLY A 175 -18.60 8.27 -1.19
C GLY A 175 -19.37 7.77 -2.40
N LEU A 176 -20.44 8.49 -2.78
CA LEU A 176 -21.30 8.16 -3.92
C LEU A 176 -20.63 8.44 -5.28
N SER A 177 -19.49 7.81 -5.56
CA SER A 177 -18.77 7.97 -6.82
C SER A 177 -18.65 6.65 -7.58
N LEU A 178 -18.99 6.68 -8.86
CA LEU A 178 -18.88 5.52 -9.75
C LEU A 178 -17.46 5.28 -10.26
N SER A 179 -16.57 6.26 -10.22
CA SER A 179 -15.19 6.15 -10.74
C SER A 179 -14.11 6.34 -9.69
N ARG A 180 -14.40 7.05 -8.59
CA ARG A 180 -13.45 7.20 -7.48
C ARG A 180 -13.46 5.96 -6.60
N MET A 181 -12.27 5.52 -6.21
CA MET A 181 -12.09 4.41 -5.28
C MET A 181 -11.96 4.93 -3.84
N GLY A 182 -11.23 6.02 -3.67
CA GLY A 182 -10.95 6.62 -2.37
C GLY A 182 -9.79 7.60 -2.42
N ALA A 183 -9.34 8.01 -1.25
CA ALA A 183 -8.18 8.87 -1.07
C ALA A 183 -7.29 8.30 0.04
N PHE A 184 -5.99 8.43 -0.15
CA PHE A 184 -4.97 8.03 0.80
C PHE A 184 -4.22 9.26 1.29
N GLU A 185 -3.83 9.26 2.56
CA GLU A 185 -2.99 10.29 3.14
C GLU A 185 -2.04 9.70 4.18
N TYR A 186 -0.76 10.07 4.11
CA TYR A 186 0.19 9.79 5.20
C TYR A 186 -0.06 10.71 6.39
N ARG A 187 0.09 10.18 7.61
CA ARG A 187 -0.09 10.92 8.87
C ARG A 187 1.10 10.66 9.79
N GLY A 188 1.27 11.47 10.84
CA GLY A 188 2.33 11.28 11.84
C GLY A 188 3.72 11.08 11.22
N SER A 189 4.48 10.12 11.74
CA SER A 189 5.80 9.70 11.24
C SER A 189 5.79 9.17 9.79
N GLY A 190 4.62 8.74 9.28
CA GLY A 190 4.45 8.42 7.87
C GLY A 190 4.49 9.66 6.97
N ALA A 191 4.04 10.82 7.47
CA ALA A 191 4.02 12.08 6.72
C ALA A 191 5.35 12.85 6.78
N THR A 192 6.21 12.56 7.75
CA THR A 192 7.52 13.20 7.91
C THR A 192 8.63 12.51 7.10
N GLY A 193 8.39 11.27 6.65
CA GLY A 193 9.36 10.47 5.91
C GLY A 193 10.32 9.66 6.79
N GLU A 194 10.17 9.72 8.11
CA GLU A 194 11.00 8.99 9.09
C GLU A 194 10.97 7.47 8.90
N LEU A 195 9.85 6.94 8.40
CA LEU A 195 9.68 5.50 8.15
C LEU A 195 10.36 5.05 6.84
N GLY A 196 10.82 5.99 6.01
CA GLY A 196 11.54 5.74 4.78
C GLY A 196 10.68 5.46 3.55
N LEU A 197 11.30 5.58 2.36
CA LEU A 197 10.61 5.49 1.07
C LEU A 197 10.02 4.09 0.80
N LEU A 198 10.74 3.02 1.17
CA LEU A 198 10.25 1.65 1.00
C LEU A 198 9.03 1.36 1.88
N TRP A 199 8.97 1.93 3.07
CA TRP A 199 7.79 1.86 3.92
C TRP A 199 6.61 2.59 3.27
N GLY A 200 6.83 3.76 2.66
CA GLY A 200 5.79 4.47 1.91
C GLY A 200 5.20 3.63 0.79
N VAL A 201 6.06 3.01 -0.04
CA VAL A 201 5.63 2.06 -1.08
C VAL A 201 4.82 0.92 -0.49
N MET A 202 5.30 0.32 0.61
CA MET A 202 4.60 -0.76 1.30
C MET A 202 3.22 -0.33 1.82
N ALA A 203 3.09 0.87 2.40
CA ALA A 203 1.82 1.39 2.88
C ALA A 203 0.81 1.54 1.74
N VAL A 204 1.23 2.08 0.59
CA VAL A 204 0.37 2.22 -0.60
C VAL A 204 -0.04 0.86 -1.15
N VAL A 205 0.90 -0.05 -1.36
CA VAL A 205 0.64 -1.40 -1.89
C VAL A 205 -0.31 -2.16 -0.97
N THR A 206 -0.03 -2.18 0.34
CA THR A 206 -0.89 -2.90 1.29
C THR A 206 -2.28 -2.30 1.38
N CYS A 207 -2.42 -0.98 1.30
CA CYS A 207 -3.72 -0.32 1.18
C CYS A 207 -4.52 -0.84 -0.02
N MET A 208 -3.88 -0.92 -1.19
CA MET A 208 -4.53 -1.40 -2.41
C MET A 208 -4.82 -2.90 -2.37
N CYS A 209 -4.02 -3.72 -1.68
CA CYS A 209 -4.33 -5.13 -1.42
C CYS A 209 -5.58 -5.29 -0.53
N VAL A 210 -5.69 -4.50 0.54
CA VAL A 210 -6.87 -4.49 1.42
C VAL A 210 -8.11 -4.11 0.62
N TRP A 211 -8.00 -3.10 -0.24
CA TRP A 211 -9.08 -2.69 -1.14
C TRP A 211 -9.43 -3.78 -2.18
N GLN A 212 -8.44 -4.42 -2.81
CA GLN A 212 -8.62 -5.53 -3.75
C GLN A 212 -9.42 -6.68 -3.11
N MET A 213 -9.10 -7.05 -1.87
CA MET A 213 -9.82 -8.11 -1.14
C MET A 213 -11.28 -7.76 -0.86
N ARG A 214 -11.57 -6.49 -0.58
CA ARG A 214 -12.96 -6.04 -0.44
C ARG A 214 -13.72 -6.22 -1.76
N GLN A 215 -13.12 -5.89 -2.90
CA GLN A 215 -13.76 -6.08 -4.19
C GLN A 215 -14.01 -7.56 -4.50
N GLN A 216 -13.04 -8.44 -4.24
CA GLN A 216 -13.22 -9.89 -4.41
C GLN A 216 -14.43 -10.41 -3.61
N ARG A 217 -14.55 -9.98 -2.34
CA ARG A 217 -15.68 -10.38 -1.47
C ARG A 217 -17.02 -9.83 -1.96
N ASN A 218 -17.06 -8.58 -2.40
CA ASN A 218 -18.27 -7.99 -2.97
C ASN A 218 -18.69 -8.69 -4.28
N THR A 219 -17.74 -9.02 -5.16
CA THR A 219 -18.02 -9.76 -6.40
C THR A 219 -18.48 -11.18 -6.11
N THR A 220 -17.86 -11.88 -5.16
CA THR A 220 -18.27 -13.23 -4.76
C THR A 220 -19.69 -13.24 -4.18
N ALA A 221 -19.99 -12.28 -3.29
CA ALA A 221 -21.33 -12.16 -2.71
C ALA A 221 -22.41 -11.93 -3.78
N ALA A 222 -22.12 -11.10 -4.79
CA ALA A 222 -23.04 -10.83 -5.90
C ALA A 222 -23.26 -12.02 -6.84
N ILE A 223 -22.33 -12.97 -6.90
CA ILE A 223 -22.48 -14.22 -7.69
C ILE A 223 -23.38 -15.23 -6.95
N VAL A 224 -23.42 -15.16 -5.62
CA VAL A 224 -24.15 -16.12 -4.76
C VAL A 224 -25.55 -15.61 -4.40
N SER A 225 -25.84 -14.32 -4.58
CA SER A 225 -27.15 -13.70 -4.39
C SER A 225 -28.06 -13.81 -5.60
#